data_AF-A0AAX2V2K1-F1
#
_entry.id   AF-A0AAX2V2K1-F1
#
_cell.length_a   1.000
_cell.length_b   1.000
_cell.length_c   1.000
_cell.angle_alpha   90.00
_cell.angle_beta   90.00
_cell.angle_gamma   90.00
#
_symmetry.space_group_name_H-M   'P 1'
#
loop_
_entity.id
_entity.type
_entity.pdbx_description
1 polymer ?
#
loop_
_entity_poly.entity_id
_entity_poly.type
_entity_poly.pdbx_seq_one_letter_code
_entity_poly.pdbx_strand_id
1 'polypeptide(L)'
;MATREEWVRHFEDVNGRKPSPEEFMEAKKEGFVIASEESTAQVSEQVEAQQVDSSEATEEVTADSVADTQPDEAQVALEEEAPKPMPELNMEKEQEKETPKASQIPLENPYYKPKVTKNNAFVNIALPIIILVLGILFVILSWTLPIGFVFTFLAFFLIILAIVTLVLSLKSTRKALSIIALVMSIIFFMTSLAGAGYQAVKFVMNHAEQFQSDGHDRAYLYIDENYKFDWTEDQFKELKVGTLTLDEVLDTHGKATDAEYSDAYEEDKPDLLDLTYRKENTDGNNYVRLTFEQKDGVYVLKSASATFDYDKVKEVDDYHSNWTKDDYEKLSVGTQADLLKGTRLSEVVEKHPEASFTYHEMRQTEQGDLTQSVSLSYRDYNPENGKVDTVRLTFDYDKRENEYFLTDKSDE
;
A
#
# COMPACT_ATOMS: atom_id res chain seq x y z
N MET A 1 -15.98 43.26 -6.11
CA MET A 1 -15.80 41.89 -6.63
C MET A 1 -17.18 41.29 -6.72
N ALA A 2 -17.59 40.84 -7.91
CA ALA A 2 -18.88 40.19 -8.07
C ALA A 2 -18.76 38.75 -7.59
N THR A 3 -19.88 38.15 -7.20
CA THR A 3 -19.91 36.71 -6.94
C THR A 3 -19.73 35.94 -8.26
N ARG A 4 -19.25 34.69 -8.18
CA ARG A 4 -19.03 33.82 -9.35
C ARG A 4 -20.29 33.73 -10.20
N GLU A 5 -21.45 33.61 -9.56
CA GLU A 5 -22.75 33.47 -10.21
C GLU A 5 -23.21 34.77 -10.89
N GLU A 6 -22.90 35.93 -10.31
CA GLU A 6 -23.19 37.24 -10.90
C GLU A 6 -22.31 37.51 -12.13
N TRP A 7 -21.04 37.13 -12.07
CA TRP A 7 -20.13 37.28 -13.20
C TRP A 7 -20.52 36.38 -14.37
N VAL A 8 -20.88 35.12 -14.10
CA VAL A 8 -21.35 34.19 -15.16
C VAL A 8 -22.64 34.69 -15.81
N ARG A 9 -23.62 35.20 -15.03
CA ARG A 9 -24.83 35.80 -15.62
C ARG A 9 -24.53 37.02 -16.46
N HIS A 10 -23.64 37.90 -16.00
CA HIS A 10 -23.27 39.09 -16.77
C HIS A 10 -22.52 38.71 -18.06
N PHE A 11 -21.65 37.71 -18.01
CA PHE A 11 -20.98 37.17 -19.17
C PHE A 11 -21.97 36.59 -20.19
N GLU A 12 -22.97 35.82 -19.72
CA GLU A 12 -24.03 35.25 -20.57
C GLU A 12 -24.93 36.33 -21.19
N ASP A 13 -25.25 37.40 -20.44
CA ASP A 13 -26.07 38.52 -20.91
C ASP A 13 -25.36 39.35 -21.99
N VAL A 14 -24.06 39.58 -21.84
CA VAL A 14 -23.25 40.36 -22.80
C VAL A 14 -22.89 39.54 -24.04
N ASN A 15 -22.51 38.28 -23.88
CA ASN A 15 -21.95 37.46 -24.97
C ASN A 15 -22.97 36.47 -25.58
N GLY A 16 -24.16 36.32 -25.01
CA GLY A 16 -25.20 35.40 -25.49
C GLY A 16 -24.82 33.91 -25.40
N ARG A 17 -23.75 33.57 -24.69
CA ARG A 17 -23.26 32.20 -24.48
C ARG A 17 -22.61 32.04 -23.11
N LYS A 18 -22.48 30.79 -22.66
CA LYS A 18 -21.72 30.45 -21.46
C LYS A 18 -20.22 30.74 -21.66
N PRO A 19 -19.49 31.14 -20.60
CA PRO A 19 -18.04 31.31 -20.67
C PRO A 19 -17.34 29.98 -20.97
N SER A 20 -16.29 30.04 -21.78
CA SER A 20 -15.43 28.88 -22.01
C SER A 20 -14.62 28.55 -20.74
N PRO A 21 -14.06 27.33 -20.61
CA PRO A 21 -13.20 26.99 -19.49
C PRO A 21 -12.01 27.95 -19.31
N GLU A 22 -11.43 28.43 -20.42
CA GLU A 22 -10.32 29.38 -20.40
C GLU A 22 -10.76 30.77 -19.89
N GLU A 23 -11.88 31.28 -20.40
CA GLU A 23 -12.43 32.58 -19.98
C GLU A 23 -12.86 32.57 -18.50
N PHE A 24 -13.38 31.44 -18.04
CA PHE A 24 -13.74 31.24 -16.64
C PHE A 24 -12.51 31.17 -15.73
N MET A 25 -11.42 30.53 -16.18
CA MET A 25 -10.15 30.46 -15.45
C MET A 25 -9.48 31.83 -15.37
N GLU A 26 -9.53 32.61 -16.43
CA GLU A 26 -9.00 33.99 -16.44
C GLU A 26 -9.80 34.87 -15.47
N ALA A 27 -11.14 34.79 -15.49
CA ALA A 27 -11.99 35.49 -14.53
C ALA A 27 -11.76 35.07 -13.07
N LYS A 28 -11.43 33.80 -12.83
CA LYS A 28 -11.05 33.30 -11.50
C LYS A 28 -9.74 33.92 -11.01
N LYS A 29 -8.74 34.09 -11.90
CA LYS A 29 -7.47 34.77 -11.56
C LYS A 29 -7.71 36.25 -11.23
N GLU A 30 -8.63 36.88 -11.95
CA GLU A 30 -8.96 38.30 -11.76
C GLU A 30 -9.98 38.56 -10.64
N GLY A 31 -10.51 37.52 -9.99
CA GLY A 31 -11.47 37.67 -8.88
C GLY A 31 -12.87 38.09 -9.32
N PHE A 32 -13.29 37.67 -10.51
CA PHE A 32 -14.63 37.87 -11.08
C PHE A 32 -15.05 39.36 -11.08
N VAL A 33 -14.19 40.21 -11.63
CA VAL A 33 -14.45 41.65 -11.76
C VAL A 33 -15.41 41.87 -12.92
N ILE A 34 -16.54 42.53 -12.63
CA ILE A 34 -17.47 43.04 -13.64
C ILE A 34 -17.13 44.52 -13.84
N ALA A 35 -16.67 44.88 -15.03
CA ALA A 35 -16.46 46.28 -15.38
C ALA A 35 -17.83 46.96 -15.51
N SER A 36 -18.16 47.86 -14.57
CA SER A 36 -19.33 48.73 -14.69
C SER A 36 -19.11 49.71 -15.85
N GLU A 37 -19.93 49.62 -16.88
CA GLU A 37 -19.86 50.44 -18.08
C GLU A 37 -20.00 51.95 -17.77
N GLU A 38 -18.97 52.72 -18.12
CA GLU A 38 -19.16 54.07 -18.66
C GLU A 38 -18.72 54.07 -20.14
N SER A 39 -19.73 54.09 -21.01
CA SER A 39 -19.85 54.89 -22.24
C SER A 39 -18.63 55.07 -23.18
N THR A 40 -18.90 54.70 -24.44
CA THR A 40 -18.55 55.36 -25.73
C THR A 40 -17.21 55.09 -26.42
N ALA A 41 -17.34 54.30 -27.50
CA ALA A 41 -17.07 54.65 -28.90
C ALA A 41 -15.62 54.92 -29.37
N GLN A 42 -15.17 54.06 -30.30
CA GLN A 42 -14.44 54.31 -31.58
C GLN A 42 -13.57 53.08 -31.91
N VAL A 43 -13.28 52.61 -33.13
CA VAL A 43 -13.69 52.77 -34.54
C VAL A 43 -12.82 51.76 -35.34
N SER A 44 -13.36 51.20 -36.43
CA SER A 44 -12.70 50.52 -37.57
C SER A 44 -11.84 49.27 -37.33
N GLU A 45 -12.19 48.12 -37.91
CA GLU A 45 -12.09 47.76 -39.35
C GLU A 45 -10.64 47.50 -39.78
N GLN A 46 -10.25 46.23 -39.86
CA GLN A 46 -9.39 45.76 -40.95
C GLN A 46 -9.53 44.24 -41.18
N VAL A 47 -9.92 43.91 -42.40
CA VAL A 47 -9.94 42.60 -43.04
C VAL A 47 -8.90 42.66 -44.17
N GLU A 48 -7.98 41.69 -44.26
CA GLU A 48 -7.27 41.18 -45.47
C GLU A 48 -6.23 40.15 -44.98
N ALA A 49 -6.30 38.84 -45.26
CA ALA A 49 -6.22 38.09 -46.53
C ALA A 49 -4.83 38.07 -47.19
N GLN A 50 -4.15 36.91 -47.17
CA GLN A 50 -3.32 36.29 -48.24
C GLN A 50 -2.65 35.01 -47.67
N GLN A 51 -3.01 33.79 -48.07
CA GLN A 51 -2.73 33.04 -49.32
C GLN A 51 -1.33 32.36 -49.33
N VAL A 52 -1.25 31.05 -49.05
CA VAL A 52 -0.93 29.88 -49.94
C VAL A 52 0.41 29.97 -50.69
N ASP A 53 1.36 29.05 -50.46
CA ASP A 53 1.79 28.01 -51.45
C ASP A 53 2.83 27.02 -50.86
N SER A 54 3.06 25.95 -51.63
CA SER A 54 3.44 24.57 -51.35
C SER A 54 4.92 24.22 -51.51
N SER A 55 5.19 22.92 -51.30
CA SER A 55 6.27 22.07 -51.87
C SER A 55 7.61 22.05 -51.11
N GLU A 56 8.41 20.98 -51.06
CA GLU A 56 8.36 19.53 -51.38
C GLU A 56 9.78 19.00 -51.01
N ALA A 57 9.90 17.72 -50.64
CA ALA A 57 11.15 16.93 -50.53
C ALA A 57 12.18 17.36 -49.45
N THR A 58 12.85 16.48 -48.71
CA THR A 58 13.66 15.34 -49.16
C THR A 58 14.05 14.49 -47.95
N GLU A 59 14.28 13.19 -48.17
CA GLU A 59 15.01 12.26 -47.30
C GLU A 59 16.36 12.83 -46.83
N GLU A 60 16.81 12.48 -45.62
CA GLU A 60 18.05 11.67 -45.46
C GLU A 60 18.32 11.29 -44.00
N VAL A 61 18.70 10.03 -43.87
CA VAL A 61 19.28 9.35 -42.72
C VAL A 61 20.71 9.85 -42.49
N THR A 62 21.11 10.06 -41.24
CA THR A 62 22.53 9.93 -40.85
C THR A 62 22.66 9.18 -39.53
N ALA A 63 23.26 8.00 -39.64
CA ALA A 63 23.96 7.30 -38.57
C ALA A 63 25.46 7.58 -38.75
N ASP A 64 26.20 7.71 -37.65
CA ASP A 64 27.60 7.31 -37.52
C ASP A 64 27.87 7.19 -36.00
N SER A 65 28.09 6.00 -35.42
CA SER A 65 29.27 5.09 -35.51
C SER A 65 30.37 5.49 -34.51
N VAL A 66 30.54 4.79 -33.38
CA VAL A 66 31.35 3.56 -33.11
C VAL A 66 32.58 3.93 -32.26
N ALA A 67 32.75 3.23 -31.13
CA ALA A 67 33.97 2.54 -30.65
C ALA A 67 33.95 2.49 -29.10
N ASP A 68 33.67 1.36 -28.48
CA ASP A 68 34.52 0.19 -28.19
C ASP A 68 35.31 0.28 -26.86
N THR A 69 35.36 -0.87 -26.18
CA THR A 69 36.29 -1.30 -25.09
C THR A 69 36.16 -0.78 -23.64
N GLN A 70 35.65 -1.66 -22.77
CA GLN A 70 36.18 -1.99 -21.41
C GLN A 70 37.53 -2.75 -21.56
N PRO A 71 38.32 -3.10 -20.51
CA PRO A 71 38.24 -2.80 -19.07
C PRO A 71 39.60 -2.35 -18.45
N ASP A 72 39.64 -1.97 -17.16
CA ASP A 72 40.56 -2.59 -16.18
C ASP A 72 40.57 -1.94 -14.78
N GLU A 73 40.87 -2.81 -13.83
CA GLU A 73 41.27 -2.60 -12.44
C GLU A 73 42.58 -1.79 -12.32
N ALA A 74 42.76 -1.06 -11.20
CA ALA A 74 43.97 -1.03 -10.36
C ALA A 74 43.96 0.20 -9.42
N GLN A 75 43.94 -0.04 -8.11
CA GLN A 75 45.07 0.12 -7.17
C GLN A 75 45.53 1.58 -6.94
N VAL A 76 45.48 2.01 -5.68
CA VAL A 76 46.36 3.05 -5.15
C VAL A 76 47.07 2.46 -3.93
N ALA A 77 48.40 2.49 -3.97
CA ALA A 77 49.30 1.92 -2.98
C ALA A 77 50.34 2.97 -2.55
N LEU A 78 50.62 2.97 -1.23
CA LEU A 78 51.90 3.30 -0.53
C LEU A 78 52.28 4.80 -0.42
N GLU A 79 52.89 5.30 0.66
CA GLU A 79 53.96 4.78 1.55
C GLU A 79 53.67 5.18 3.03
N GLU A 80 53.87 4.34 4.06
CA GLU A 80 55.11 3.97 4.79
C GLU A 80 55.78 5.11 5.58
N GLU A 81 55.67 5.07 6.91
CA GLU A 81 56.79 5.41 7.81
C GLU A 81 56.65 4.68 9.16
N ALA A 82 57.70 3.97 9.54
CA ALA A 82 58.01 3.56 10.92
C ALA A 82 59.32 4.25 11.33
N PRO A 83 59.58 4.46 12.63
CA PRO A 83 60.58 3.58 13.26
C PRO A 83 60.32 3.20 14.74
N LYS A 84 61.01 2.12 15.14
CA LYS A 84 61.15 1.38 16.43
C LYS A 84 61.88 2.21 17.54
N PRO A 85 62.28 1.72 18.77
CA PRO A 85 62.25 0.36 19.39
C PRO A 85 61.94 0.25 20.94
N MET A 86 61.87 -1.01 21.41
CA MET A 86 61.86 -1.65 22.79
C MET A 86 62.96 -1.19 23.81
N PRO A 87 63.10 -1.71 25.10
CA PRO A 87 62.51 -2.90 25.79
C PRO A 87 62.12 -2.80 27.31
N GLU A 88 61.44 -3.87 27.78
CA GLU A 88 61.47 -4.58 29.10
C GLU A 88 61.36 -3.87 30.48
N LEU A 89 60.43 -4.37 31.33
CA LEU A 89 60.78 -5.16 32.54
C LEU A 89 59.56 -5.89 33.15
N ASN A 90 59.69 -7.20 33.32
CA ASN A 90 58.82 -8.12 34.05
C ASN A 90 58.74 -7.83 35.57
N MET A 91 57.63 -8.23 36.21
CA MET A 91 57.65 -9.22 37.30
C MET A 91 56.22 -9.71 37.60
N GLU A 92 55.88 -10.81 36.92
CA GLU A 92 54.82 -11.75 37.29
C GLU A 92 55.37 -12.69 38.37
N LYS A 93 54.55 -13.03 39.37
CA LYS A 93 54.92 -13.96 40.44
C LYS A 93 53.75 -14.86 40.82
N GLU A 94 53.64 -15.98 40.10
CA GLU A 94 53.00 -17.25 40.48
C GLU A 94 53.80 -18.33 39.72
N GLN A 95 54.06 -19.57 40.14
CA GLN A 95 53.80 -20.37 41.34
C GLN A 95 54.45 -21.74 41.02
N GLU A 96 55.27 -22.36 41.89
CA GLU A 96 55.31 -23.84 41.99
C GLU A 96 56.04 -24.42 43.22
N LYS A 97 55.44 -25.54 43.65
CA LYS A 97 55.67 -26.61 44.65
C LYS A 97 57.07 -27.01 45.21
N GLU A 98 56.96 -27.51 46.46
CA GLU A 98 57.62 -28.68 47.13
C GLU A 98 59.13 -28.63 47.44
N THR A 99 59.61 -28.70 48.70
CA THR A 99 59.77 -29.90 49.56
C THR A 99 60.38 -29.53 50.95
N PRO A 100 60.43 -30.43 51.96
CA PRO A 100 60.63 -30.08 53.38
C PRO A 100 62.07 -30.25 53.91
N LYS A 101 62.43 -29.57 55.01
CA LYS A 101 63.03 -30.16 56.24
C LYS A 101 63.61 -29.13 57.24
N ALA A 102 63.57 -29.58 58.50
CA ALA A 102 64.45 -29.27 59.65
C ALA A 102 63.92 -28.26 60.69
N SER A 103 63.32 -28.86 61.73
CA SER A 103 63.50 -28.62 63.17
C SER A 103 63.55 -27.18 63.70
N GLN A 104 62.62 -26.84 64.59
CA GLN A 104 62.84 -26.83 66.05
C GLN A 104 61.57 -26.33 66.79
N ILE A 105 61.12 -27.11 67.78
CA ILE A 105 60.16 -26.73 68.83
C ILE A 105 60.97 -25.97 69.89
N PRO A 106 60.49 -24.86 70.50
CA PRO A 106 59.76 -25.02 71.77
C PRO A 106 58.64 -23.99 72.05
N LEU A 107 57.57 -24.52 72.65
CA LEU A 107 56.71 -23.95 73.69
C LEU A 107 55.95 -22.62 73.45
N GLU A 108 54.63 -22.79 73.47
CA GLU A 108 53.59 -22.03 74.19
C GLU A 108 53.69 -20.49 74.29
N ASN A 109 52.69 -19.82 73.69
CA ASN A 109 52.31 -18.45 74.05
C ASN A 109 50.77 -18.39 74.27
N PRO A 110 50.27 -17.72 75.34
CA PRO A 110 48.98 -18.00 75.97
C PRO A 110 47.80 -17.18 75.42
N TYR A 111 47.77 -16.92 74.12
CA TYR A 111 46.68 -16.15 73.49
C TYR A 111 45.88 -16.98 72.48
N TYR A 112 45.24 -18.05 72.98
CA TYR A 112 44.12 -18.67 72.27
C TYR A 112 42.85 -17.84 72.53
N LYS A 113 42.53 -16.89 71.65
CA LYS A 113 41.14 -16.51 71.45
C LYS A 113 40.52 -17.56 70.54
N PRO A 114 39.40 -18.22 70.89
CA PRO A 114 38.72 -19.08 69.94
C PRO A 114 38.40 -18.22 68.72
N LYS A 115 38.81 -18.69 67.53
CA LYS A 115 38.28 -18.16 66.27
C LYS A 115 36.77 -18.24 66.40
N VAL A 116 36.13 -17.09 66.59
CA VAL A 116 34.69 -16.95 66.47
C VAL A 116 34.38 -17.44 65.06
N THR A 117 33.83 -18.64 64.96
CA THR A 117 33.17 -19.11 63.76
C THR A 117 32.09 -18.07 63.49
N LYS A 118 32.37 -17.10 62.63
CA LYS A 118 31.34 -16.18 62.16
C LYS A 118 30.30 -17.07 61.51
N ASN A 119 29.14 -17.15 62.13
CA ASN A 119 27.99 -17.77 61.51
C ASN A 119 27.78 -16.99 60.21
N ASN A 120 28.06 -17.61 59.06
CA ASN A 120 27.83 -17.04 57.74
C ASN A 120 26.32 -16.99 57.43
N ALA A 121 25.52 -16.54 58.40
CA ALA A 121 24.06 -16.43 58.32
C ALA A 121 23.66 -15.48 57.20
N PHE A 122 24.47 -14.44 56.93
CA PHE A 122 24.25 -13.57 55.79
C PHE A 122 24.31 -14.35 54.46
N VAL A 123 25.40 -15.06 54.19
CA VAL A 123 25.60 -15.80 52.92
C VAL A 123 24.67 -17.01 52.80
N ASN A 124 24.39 -17.70 53.91
CA ASN A 124 23.62 -18.95 53.89
C ASN A 124 22.10 -18.75 54.10
N ILE A 125 21.66 -17.56 54.51
CA ILE A 125 20.23 -17.29 54.83
C ILE A 125 19.78 -15.99 54.19
N ALA A 126 20.38 -14.87 54.57
CA ALA A 126 19.90 -13.55 54.13
C ALA A 126 20.04 -13.36 52.61
N LEU A 127 21.18 -13.75 52.04
CA LEU A 127 21.50 -13.54 50.63
C LEU A 127 20.60 -14.37 49.69
N PRO A 128 20.35 -15.68 49.94
CA PRO A 128 19.32 -16.43 49.21
C PRO A 128 17.92 -15.83 49.31
N ILE A 129 17.51 -15.34 50.50
CA ILE A 129 16.19 -14.70 50.67
C ILE A 129 16.09 -13.41 49.84
N ILE A 130 17.14 -12.58 49.86
CA ILE A 130 17.19 -11.36 49.07
C ILE A 130 17.07 -11.67 47.57
N ILE A 131 17.77 -12.71 47.08
CA ILE A 131 17.68 -13.17 45.68
C ILE A 131 16.23 -13.56 45.34
N LEU A 132 15.55 -14.30 46.21
CA LEU A 132 14.17 -14.72 45.98
C LEU A 132 13.21 -13.52 45.92
N VAL A 133 13.32 -12.60 46.88
CA VAL A 133 12.44 -11.42 46.94
C VAL A 133 12.66 -10.50 45.73
N LEU A 134 13.93 -10.23 45.38
CA LEU A 134 14.26 -9.43 44.19
C LEU A 134 13.84 -10.12 42.90
N GLY A 135 13.99 -11.45 42.82
CA GLY A 135 13.58 -12.23 41.66
C GLY A 135 12.08 -12.11 41.38
N ILE A 136 11.23 -12.27 42.40
CA ILE A 136 9.78 -12.07 42.27
C ILE A 136 9.45 -10.64 41.83
N LEU A 137 10.12 -9.65 42.42
CA LEU A 137 9.93 -8.25 42.07
C LEU A 137 10.27 -8.00 40.60
N PHE A 138 11.39 -8.50 40.10
CA PHE A 138 11.80 -8.33 38.70
C PHE A 138 10.88 -9.04 37.72
N VAL A 139 10.34 -10.21 38.08
CA VAL A 139 9.29 -10.85 37.28
C VAL A 139 8.11 -9.90 37.15
N ILE A 140 7.53 -9.42 38.25
CA ILE A 140 6.36 -8.52 38.19
C ILE A 140 6.66 -7.25 37.38
N LEU A 141 7.82 -6.64 37.59
CA LEU A 141 8.22 -5.41 36.90
C LEU A 141 8.45 -5.62 35.39
N SER A 142 9.02 -6.77 35.00
CA SER A 142 9.23 -7.11 33.58
C SER A 142 7.93 -7.26 32.79
N TRP A 143 6.85 -7.68 33.47
CA TRP A 143 5.52 -7.84 32.87
C TRP A 143 4.68 -6.57 32.89
N THR A 144 5.03 -5.56 33.70
CA THR A 144 4.17 -4.38 33.93
C THR A 144 4.73 -3.10 33.31
N LEU A 145 6.05 -2.96 33.22
CA LEU A 145 6.68 -1.74 32.73
C LEU A 145 7.08 -1.86 31.24
N PRO A 146 6.98 -0.78 30.45
CA PRO A 146 7.41 -0.77 29.03
C PRO A 146 8.90 -1.10 28.85
N ILE A 147 9.72 -0.75 29.84
CA ILE A 147 11.16 -0.99 29.88
C ILE A 147 11.45 -2.35 30.56
N GLY A 148 10.60 -3.35 30.29
CA GLY A 148 10.65 -4.66 30.94
C GLY A 148 11.98 -5.38 30.78
N PHE A 149 12.70 -5.13 29.67
CA PHE A 149 14.01 -5.70 29.37
C PHE A 149 15.09 -5.32 30.38
N VAL A 150 15.01 -4.17 31.05
CA VAL A 150 15.99 -3.81 32.09
C VAL A 150 15.91 -4.79 33.26
N PHE A 151 14.69 -5.20 33.64
CA PHE A 151 14.48 -6.13 34.76
C PHE A 151 14.90 -7.56 34.42
N THR A 152 14.87 -7.97 33.14
CA THR A 152 15.41 -9.27 32.73
C THR A 152 16.93 -9.29 32.82
N PHE A 153 17.61 -8.19 32.45
CA PHE A 153 19.04 -8.02 32.68
C PHE A 153 19.38 -8.07 34.18
N LEU A 154 18.61 -7.40 35.04
CA LEU A 154 18.80 -7.48 36.49
C LEU A 154 18.57 -8.91 37.04
N ALA A 155 17.57 -9.63 36.52
CA ALA A 155 17.32 -11.03 36.89
C ALA A 155 18.48 -11.96 36.48
N PHE A 156 19.15 -11.69 35.36
CA PHE A 156 20.36 -12.42 34.96
C PHE A 156 21.49 -12.25 35.98
N PHE A 157 21.70 -11.04 36.51
CA PHE A 157 22.69 -10.81 37.58
C PHE A 157 22.35 -11.57 38.87
N LEU A 158 21.07 -11.81 39.16
CA LEU A 158 20.67 -12.66 40.30
C LEU A 158 21.09 -14.12 40.13
N ILE A 159 21.17 -14.64 38.90
CA ILE A 159 21.71 -15.99 38.64
C ILE A 159 23.19 -16.04 39.00
N ILE A 160 23.96 -15.05 38.55
CA ILE A 160 25.40 -14.95 38.87
C ILE A 160 25.59 -14.87 40.39
N LEU A 161 24.81 -14.01 41.06
CA LEU A 161 24.84 -13.89 42.52
C LEU A 161 24.50 -15.23 43.18
N ALA A 162 23.46 -15.94 42.71
CA ALA A 162 23.06 -17.23 43.23
C ALA A 162 24.16 -18.30 43.08
N ILE A 163 24.88 -18.33 41.96
CA ILE A 163 26.03 -19.23 41.76
C ILE A 163 27.12 -18.92 42.78
N VAL A 164 27.48 -17.64 42.97
CA VAL A 164 28.48 -17.22 43.98
C VAL A 164 28.02 -17.63 45.38
N THR A 165 26.74 -17.42 45.72
CA THR A 165 26.20 -17.85 47.01
C THR A 165 26.29 -19.36 47.22
N LEU A 166 26.02 -20.13 46.17
CA LEU A 166 26.09 -21.59 46.20
C LEU A 166 27.52 -22.03 46.48
N VAL A 167 28.50 -21.52 45.73
CA VAL A 167 29.93 -21.82 45.89
C VAL A 167 30.41 -21.52 47.31
N LEU A 168 30.04 -20.36 47.86
CA LEU A 168 30.40 -19.97 49.23
C LEU A 168 29.70 -20.82 50.30
N SER A 169 28.50 -21.32 50.00
CA SER A 169 27.73 -22.18 50.90
C SER A 169 28.07 -23.68 50.80
N LEU A 170 28.97 -24.10 49.90
CA LEU A 170 29.35 -25.52 49.72
C LEU A 170 29.92 -26.18 50.98
N LYS A 171 30.61 -25.39 51.83
CA LYS A 171 31.15 -25.84 53.12
C LYS A 171 30.13 -25.76 54.27
N SER A 172 28.92 -25.28 54.00
CA SER A 172 27.85 -25.10 54.99
C SER A 172 26.85 -26.25 54.96
N THR A 173 26.32 -26.63 56.13
CA THR A 173 25.23 -27.59 56.26
C THR A 173 23.88 -27.06 55.76
N ARG A 174 23.80 -25.75 55.42
CA ARG A 174 22.59 -25.05 54.99
C ARG A 174 22.55 -24.72 53.48
N LYS A 175 23.19 -25.54 52.64
CA LYS A 175 23.23 -25.36 51.18
C LYS A 175 21.89 -25.50 50.46
N ALA A 176 20.89 -26.12 51.10
CA ALA A 176 19.57 -26.34 50.51
C ALA A 176 18.90 -25.02 50.07
N LEU A 177 19.02 -23.96 50.87
CA LEU A 177 18.42 -22.66 50.55
C LEU A 177 19.10 -22.00 49.34
N SER A 178 20.43 -22.09 49.23
CA SER A 178 21.19 -21.59 48.08
C SER A 178 20.86 -22.36 46.79
N ILE A 179 20.64 -23.67 46.88
CA ILE A 179 20.20 -24.49 45.74
C ILE A 179 18.80 -24.06 45.29
N ILE A 180 17.87 -23.88 46.23
CA ILE A 180 16.51 -23.38 45.92
C ILE A 180 16.60 -21.99 45.27
N ALA A 181 17.41 -21.09 45.81
CA ALA A 181 17.58 -19.75 45.24
C ALA A 181 18.16 -19.77 43.82
N LEU A 182 19.09 -20.70 43.52
CA LEU A 182 19.61 -20.87 42.16
C LEU A 182 18.56 -21.40 41.19
N VAL A 183 17.79 -22.42 41.58
CA VAL A 183 16.72 -22.96 40.72
C VAL A 183 15.65 -21.90 40.47
N MET A 184 15.24 -21.18 41.53
CA MET A 184 14.24 -20.13 41.41
C MET A 184 14.73 -18.92 40.62
N SER A 185 16.00 -18.53 40.72
CA SER A 185 16.54 -17.41 39.93
C SER A 185 16.53 -17.71 38.43
N ILE A 186 16.78 -18.96 38.03
CA ILE A 186 16.66 -19.39 36.63
C ILE A 186 15.19 -19.32 36.17
N ILE A 187 14.24 -19.80 36.99
CA ILE A 187 12.81 -19.72 36.68
C ILE A 187 12.35 -18.26 36.56
N PHE A 188 12.77 -17.40 37.49
CA PHE A 188 12.47 -15.97 37.45
C PHE A 188 13.07 -15.29 36.23
N PHE A 189 14.30 -15.62 35.84
CA PHE A 189 14.89 -15.11 34.62
C PHE A 189 14.09 -15.52 33.38
N MET A 190 13.76 -16.81 33.23
CA MET A 190 12.99 -17.30 32.07
C MET A 190 11.58 -16.69 32.01
N THR A 191 10.89 -16.57 33.14
CA THR A 191 9.57 -15.93 33.21
C THR A 191 9.64 -14.42 32.96
N SER A 192 10.72 -13.76 33.39
CA SER A 192 10.95 -12.35 33.07
C SER A 192 11.25 -12.13 31.58
N LEU A 193 11.99 -13.06 30.95
CA LEU A 193 12.30 -13.02 29.52
C LEU A 193 11.04 -13.11 28.67
N ALA A 194 10.11 -14.01 29.05
CA ALA A 194 8.79 -14.07 28.44
C ALA A 194 7.99 -12.77 28.61
N GLY A 195 8.02 -12.16 29.80
CA GLY A 195 7.36 -10.89 30.09
C GLY A 195 7.91 -9.72 29.27
N ALA A 196 9.24 -9.62 29.16
CA ALA A 196 9.87 -8.60 28.32
C ALA A 196 9.60 -8.82 26.83
N GLY A 197 9.57 -10.06 26.36
CA GLY A 197 9.15 -10.40 25.00
C GLY A 197 7.71 -9.96 24.72
N TYR A 198 6.79 -10.24 25.65
CA TYR A 198 5.41 -9.78 25.56
C TYR A 198 5.31 -8.25 25.51
N GLN A 199 6.04 -7.53 26.38
CA GLN A 199 6.06 -6.07 26.37
C GLN A 199 6.68 -5.49 25.10
N ALA A 200 7.73 -6.11 24.55
CA ALA A 200 8.34 -5.69 23.29
C ALA A 200 7.36 -5.86 22.12
N VAL A 201 6.70 -7.03 22.02
CA VAL A 201 5.67 -7.27 21.01
C VAL A 201 4.52 -6.28 21.17
N LYS A 202 4.02 -6.08 22.39
CA LYS A 202 2.96 -5.11 22.68
C LYS A 202 3.37 -3.67 22.33
N PHE A 203 4.60 -3.28 22.61
CA PHE A 203 5.14 -1.98 22.26
C PHE A 203 5.21 -1.79 20.74
N VAL A 204 5.69 -2.80 20.01
CA VAL A 204 5.73 -2.81 18.54
C VAL A 204 4.32 -2.79 17.95
N MET A 205 3.36 -3.54 18.48
CA MET A 205 1.96 -3.51 18.02
C MET A 205 1.32 -2.14 18.27
N ASN A 206 1.57 -1.52 19.43
CA ASN A 206 0.99 -0.22 19.78
C ASN A 206 1.65 0.98 19.10
N HIS A 207 2.91 0.84 18.68
CA HIS A 207 3.66 1.84 17.90
C HIS A 207 3.89 1.35 16.48
N ALA A 208 3.03 0.44 16.00
CA ALA A 208 3.20 -0.19 14.71
C ALA A 208 3.24 0.88 13.60
N GLU A 209 2.54 2.01 13.77
CA GLU A 209 2.52 3.17 12.88
C GLU A 209 3.88 3.92 12.80
N GLN A 210 4.69 3.88 13.86
CA GLN A 210 5.93 4.66 13.96
C GLN A 210 7.16 3.94 13.40
N PHE A 211 7.05 2.64 13.13
CA PHE A 211 8.09 1.79 12.53
C PHE A 211 7.79 1.39 11.07
N GLN A 212 6.76 1.99 10.45
CA GLN A 212 6.40 1.72 9.06
C GLN A 212 7.25 2.62 8.17
N SER A 213 8.08 2.04 7.29
CA SER A 213 8.50 2.77 6.10
C SER A 213 7.26 3.10 5.27
N ASP A 214 7.31 4.21 4.53
CA ASP A 214 6.23 4.84 3.76
C ASP A 214 5.18 3.84 3.25
N GLY A 215 3.91 4.13 3.56
CA GLY A 215 2.76 3.23 3.42
C GLY A 215 2.40 2.82 1.98
N HIS A 216 3.04 3.40 0.97
CA HIS A 216 2.77 3.14 -0.44
C HIS A 216 2.98 1.66 -0.85
N ASP A 217 3.90 0.93 -0.22
CA ASP A 217 4.25 -0.44 -0.64
C ASP A 217 3.42 -1.55 0.03
N ARG A 218 2.26 -1.26 0.64
CA ARG A 218 1.47 -2.26 1.41
C ARG A 218 0.29 -2.88 0.70
N ALA A 219 0.00 -2.49 -0.54
CA ALA A 219 -1.18 -2.97 -1.25
C ALA A 219 -1.19 -4.51 -1.36
N TYR A 220 -0.01 -5.15 -1.40
CA TYR A 220 0.14 -6.62 -1.40
C TYR A 220 -0.56 -7.33 -0.23
N LEU A 221 -0.84 -6.65 0.89
CA LEU A 221 -1.58 -7.23 2.02
C LEU A 221 -3.02 -7.57 1.65
N TYR A 222 -3.57 -6.93 0.62
CA TYR A 222 -4.94 -7.12 0.13
C TYR A 222 -5.02 -8.02 -1.11
N ILE A 223 -3.93 -8.71 -1.45
CA ILE A 223 -3.85 -9.59 -2.63
C ILE A 223 -4.00 -11.06 -2.21
N ASP A 224 -4.79 -11.81 -2.98
CA ASP A 224 -4.83 -13.27 -3.05
C ASP A 224 -4.78 -13.71 -4.51
N GLU A 225 -3.62 -14.19 -4.95
CA GLU A 225 -3.37 -14.67 -6.31
C GLU A 225 -4.25 -15.86 -6.71
N ASN A 226 -4.84 -16.58 -5.73
CA ASN A 226 -5.70 -17.74 -5.98
C ASN A 226 -7.19 -17.41 -5.85
N TYR A 227 -7.54 -16.13 -5.76
CA TYR A 227 -8.92 -15.69 -5.66
C TYR A 227 -9.73 -16.21 -6.87
N LYS A 228 -10.94 -16.70 -6.58
CA LYS A 228 -11.87 -17.18 -7.60
C LYS A 228 -12.95 -16.14 -7.79
N PHE A 229 -13.00 -15.55 -8.98
CA PHE A 229 -13.99 -14.55 -9.33
C PHE A 229 -15.42 -15.03 -9.08
N ASP A 230 -16.09 -14.39 -8.11
CA ASP A 230 -17.43 -14.74 -7.63
C ASP A 230 -18.41 -13.54 -7.66
N TRP A 231 -17.95 -12.40 -8.15
CA TRP A 231 -18.76 -11.19 -8.29
C TRP A 231 -19.90 -11.38 -9.30
N THR A 232 -21.06 -10.84 -8.94
CA THR A 232 -22.24 -10.77 -9.81
C THR A 232 -22.62 -9.31 -10.10
N GLU A 233 -23.34 -9.08 -11.20
CA GLU A 233 -23.86 -7.75 -11.54
C GLU A 233 -24.73 -7.18 -10.41
N ASP A 234 -25.58 -7.99 -9.78
CA ASP A 234 -26.50 -7.52 -8.75
C ASP A 234 -25.74 -7.08 -7.48
N GLN A 235 -24.72 -7.84 -7.07
CA GLN A 235 -23.83 -7.42 -5.98
C GLN A 235 -23.12 -6.10 -6.30
N PHE A 236 -22.67 -5.92 -7.54
CA PHE A 236 -22.04 -4.66 -7.96
C PHE A 236 -23.03 -3.49 -7.93
N LYS A 237 -24.28 -3.69 -8.39
CA LYS A 237 -25.33 -2.65 -8.38
C LYS A 237 -25.75 -2.25 -6.96
N GLU A 238 -25.61 -3.15 -5.99
CA GLU A 238 -25.95 -2.92 -4.57
C GLU A 238 -24.83 -2.24 -3.76
N LEU A 239 -23.64 -2.01 -4.35
CA LEU A 239 -22.56 -1.28 -3.68
C LEU A 239 -23.02 0.10 -3.22
N LYS A 240 -22.59 0.50 -2.02
CA LYS A 240 -22.96 1.77 -1.40
C LYS A 240 -21.75 2.69 -1.31
N VAL A 241 -21.50 3.43 -2.38
CA VAL A 241 -20.46 4.46 -2.41
C VAL A 241 -20.63 5.44 -1.25
N GLY A 242 -19.50 5.79 -0.60
CA GLY A 242 -19.44 6.70 0.53
C GLY A 242 -19.79 6.07 1.88
N THR A 243 -20.24 4.81 1.94
CA THR A 243 -20.54 4.12 3.21
C THR A 243 -19.94 2.72 3.32
N LEU A 244 -19.79 2.00 2.21
CA LEU A 244 -19.23 0.65 2.22
C LEU A 244 -17.74 0.72 2.60
N THR A 245 -17.34 -0.04 3.61
CA THR A 245 -15.97 -0.05 4.11
C THR A 245 -15.13 -1.12 3.44
N LEU A 246 -13.81 -0.93 3.44
CA LEU A 246 -12.85 -1.94 2.97
C LEU A 246 -13.01 -3.27 3.72
N ASP A 247 -13.15 -3.22 5.05
CA ASP A 247 -13.31 -4.42 5.88
C ASP A 247 -14.56 -5.21 5.50
N GLU A 248 -15.70 -4.55 5.24
CA GLU A 248 -16.93 -5.22 4.79
C GLU A 248 -16.75 -5.92 3.43
N VAL A 249 -16.00 -5.31 2.52
CA VAL A 249 -15.68 -5.92 1.21
C VAL A 249 -14.77 -7.13 1.39
N LEU A 250 -13.71 -7.01 2.20
CA LEU A 250 -12.78 -8.10 2.47
C LEU A 250 -13.46 -9.26 3.22
N ASP A 251 -14.40 -8.97 4.13
CA ASP A 251 -15.18 -9.99 4.83
C ASP A 251 -16.13 -10.75 3.89
N THR A 252 -16.67 -10.06 2.88
CA THR A 252 -17.66 -10.64 1.95
C THR A 252 -17.00 -11.36 0.77
N HIS A 253 -16.01 -10.73 0.14
CA HIS A 253 -15.38 -11.17 -1.10
C HIS A 253 -13.93 -11.63 -0.91
N GLY A 254 -13.37 -11.53 0.30
CA GLY A 254 -11.96 -11.82 0.52
C GLY A 254 -11.04 -10.79 -0.14
N LYS A 255 -9.77 -11.17 -0.24
CA LYS A 255 -8.72 -10.37 -0.86
C LYS A 255 -8.86 -10.37 -2.37
N ALA A 256 -8.41 -9.29 -2.99
CA ALA A 256 -8.50 -9.07 -4.43
C ALA A 256 -7.39 -9.82 -5.18
N THR A 257 -7.54 -10.02 -6.48
CA THR A 257 -6.45 -10.59 -7.31
C THR A 257 -5.27 -9.64 -7.46
N ASP A 258 -5.53 -8.34 -7.32
CA ASP A 258 -4.53 -7.29 -7.44
C ASP A 258 -4.95 -6.08 -6.59
N ALA A 259 -3.97 -5.34 -6.10
CA ALA A 259 -4.20 -4.16 -5.28
C ALA A 259 -3.07 -3.14 -5.45
N GLU A 260 -3.42 -1.86 -5.52
CA GLU A 260 -2.48 -0.78 -5.74
C GLU A 260 -2.87 0.46 -4.92
N TYR A 261 -1.89 1.19 -4.42
CA TYR A 261 -2.12 2.55 -3.93
C TYR A 261 -1.87 3.52 -5.09
N SER A 262 -2.87 4.31 -5.46
CA SER A 262 -2.72 5.36 -6.46
C SER A 262 -2.63 6.71 -5.78
N ASP A 263 -1.65 7.52 -6.19
CA ASP A 263 -1.54 8.90 -5.72
C ASP A 263 -2.83 9.66 -6.02
N ALA A 264 -3.36 10.37 -5.03
CA ALA A 264 -4.42 11.32 -5.33
C ALA A 264 -3.83 12.46 -6.18
N TYR A 265 -4.55 12.86 -7.24
CA TYR A 265 -4.13 13.96 -8.14
C TYR A 265 -3.82 15.31 -7.44
N GLU A 266 -4.16 15.45 -6.16
CA GLU A 266 -3.91 16.63 -5.35
C GLU A 266 -2.92 16.28 -4.23
N GLU A 267 -1.85 17.08 -4.11
CA GLU A 267 -0.71 16.88 -3.18
C GLU A 267 -1.13 16.76 -1.70
N ASP A 268 -2.33 17.23 -1.35
CA ASP A 268 -2.88 17.23 0.01
C ASP A 268 -3.95 16.14 0.24
N LYS A 269 -4.24 15.28 -0.74
CA LYS A 269 -5.25 14.22 -0.61
C LYS A 269 -4.57 12.88 -0.26
N PRO A 270 -5.19 12.07 0.63
CA PRO A 270 -4.67 10.76 0.95
C PRO A 270 -4.69 9.85 -0.28
N ASP A 271 -3.72 8.95 -0.37
CA ASP A 271 -3.66 7.93 -1.42
C ASP A 271 -4.96 7.14 -1.48
N LEU A 272 -5.34 6.76 -2.69
CA LEU A 272 -6.47 5.89 -2.93
C LEU A 272 -5.98 4.45 -2.93
N LEU A 273 -6.78 3.53 -2.39
CA LEU A 273 -6.53 2.11 -2.48
C LEU A 273 -7.45 1.51 -3.54
N ASP A 274 -6.86 0.99 -4.61
CA ASP A 274 -7.55 0.25 -5.64
C ASP A 274 -7.46 -1.25 -5.37
N LEU A 275 -8.61 -1.92 -5.30
CA LEU A 275 -8.72 -3.37 -5.29
C LEU A 275 -9.29 -3.85 -6.62
N THR A 276 -8.60 -4.77 -7.30
CA THR A 276 -9.09 -5.39 -8.54
C THR A 276 -9.31 -6.87 -8.35
N TYR A 277 -10.55 -7.31 -8.49
CA TYR A 277 -10.97 -8.70 -8.55
C TYR A 277 -11.14 -9.07 -10.02
N ARG A 278 -10.31 -9.98 -10.54
CA ARG A 278 -10.31 -10.36 -11.96
C ARG A 278 -10.59 -11.84 -12.13
N LYS A 279 -11.36 -12.19 -13.16
CA LYS A 279 -11.52 -13.57 -13.61
C LYS A 279 -10.25 -14.02 -14.35
N GLU A 280 -9.73 -15.20 -14.03
CA GLU A 280 -8.57 -15.73 -14.76
C GLU A 280 -8.92 -16.04 -16.22
N ASN A 281 -7.92 -15.93 -17.10
CA ASN A 281 -7.99 -16.31 -18.52
C ASN A 281 -9.07 -15.59 -19.33
N THR A 282 -9.44 -14.39 -18.91
CA THR A 282 -10.19 -13.44 -19.73
C THR A 282 -9.21 -12.38 -20.22
N ASP A 283 -9.34 -11.92 -21.48
CA ASP A 283 -8.45 -10.94 -22.12
C ASP A 283 -8.57 -9.53 -21.50
N GLY A 284 -8.53 -9.42 -20.18
CA GLY A 284 -8.77 -8.19 -19.42
C GLY A 284 -10.24 -7.89 -19.14
N ASN A 285 -11.18 -8.65 -19.71
CA ASN A 285 -12.61 -8.57 -19.40
C ASN A 285 -12.95 -9.31 -18.11
N ASN A 286 -14.16 -9.12 -17.58
CA ASN A 286 -14.63 -9.74 -16.34
C ASN A 286 -13.78 -9.39 -15.12
N TYR A 287 -13.96 -8.16 -14.66
CA TYR A 287 -13.33 -7.68 -13.43
C TYR A 287 -14.28 -6.79 -12.64
N VAL A 288 -14.00 -6.66 -11.35
CA VAL A 288 -14.55 -5.61 -10.48
C VAL A 288 -13.37 -4.86 -9.89
N ARG A 289 -13.31 -3.55 -10.12
CA ARG A 289 -12.36 -2.63 -9.52
C ARG A 289 -13.09 -1.72 -8.54
N LEU A 290 -12.58 -1.67 -7.31
CA LEU A 290 -13.10 -0.84 -6.24
C LEU A 290 -12.02 0.12 -5.80
N THR A 291 -12.31 1.42 -5.83
CA THR A 291 -11.42 2.47 -5.38
C THR A 291 -11.90 2.96 -4.02
N PHE A 292 -11.02 2.92 -3.03
CA PHE A 292 -11.29 3.38 -1.67
C PHE A 292 -10.51 4.64 -1.37
N GLU A 293 -11.11 5.50 -0.56
CA GLU A 293 -10.43 6.64 0.04
C GLU A 293 -10.46 6.54 1.56
N GLN A 294 -9.41 7.05 2.22
CA GLN A 294 -9.34 7.06 3.67
C GLN A 294 -10.11 8.26 4.24
N LYS A 295 -11.10 7.98 5.10
CA LYS A 295 -11.87 8.96 5.87
C LYS A 295 -11.84 8.61 7.35
N ASP A 296 -11.38 9.53 8.19
CA ASP A 296 -11.32 9.35 9.65
C ASP A 296 -10.60 8.04 10.08
N GLY A 297 -9.57 7.64 9.33
CA GLY A 297 -8.79 6.43 9.57
C GLY A 297 -9.40 5.13 9.00
N VAL A 298 -10.55 5.20 8.32
CA VAL A 298 -11.25 4.06 7.73
C VAL A 298 -11.28 4.20 6.20
N TYR A 299 -11.00 3.11 5.47
CA TYR A 299 -11.17 3.08 4.01
C TYR A 299 -12.64 2.89 3.65
N VAL A 300 -13.16 3.82 2.85
CA VAL A 300 -14.54 3.84 2.40
C VAL A 300 -14.58 3.86 0.87
N LEU A 301 -15.51 3.10 0.28
CA LEU A 301 -15.67 3.01 -1.17
C LEU A 301 -15.95 4.40 -1.74
N LYS A 302 -15.06 4.84 -2.64
CA LYS A 302 -15.14 6.10 -3.35
C LYS A 302 -15.78 5.93 -4.72
N SER A 303 -15.39 4.91 -5.45
CA SER A 303 -15.96 4.62 -6.77
C SER A 303 -15.75 3.15 -7.12
N ALA A 304 -16.51 2.65 -8.08
CA ALA A 304 -16.38 1.28 -8.55
C ALA A 304 -16.54 1.21 -10.06
N SER A 305 -15.82 0.29 -10.70
CA SER A 305 -16.05 -0.09 -12.09
C SER A 305 -16.05 -1.60 -12.22
N ALA A 306 -16.80 -2.13 -13.16
CA ALA A 306 -16.83 -3.55 -13.42
C ALA A 306 -17.10 -3.84 -14.89
N THR A 307 -16.64 -5.00 -15.32
CA THR A 307 -17.05 -5.61 -16.58
C THR A 307 -17.58 -7.00 -16.32
N PHE A 308 -18.58 -7.40 -17.09
CA PHE A 308 -19.21 -8.72 -16.99
C PHE A 308 -19.47 -9.29 -18.38
N ASP A 309 -19.59 -10.61 -18.48
CA ASP A 309 -20.07 -11.30 -19.68
C ASP A 309 -21.49 -10.80 -20.03
N TYR A 310 -21.77 -10.58 -21.33
CA TYR A 310 -23.07 -10.09 -21.80
C TYR A 310 -23.87 -11.15 -22.55
N ASP A 311 -24.53 -12.03 -21.80
CA ASP A 311 -25.20 -13.24 -22.33
C ASP A 311 -26.40 -12.98 -23.28
N LYS A 312 -26.83 -11.73 -23.44
CA LYS A 312 -27.95 -11.37 -24.33
C LYS A 312 -27.55 -11.33 -25.81
N VAL A 313 -26.25 -11.29 -26.11
CA VAL A 313 -25.71 -11.35 -27.48
C VAL A 313 -24.71 -12.49 -27.52
N LYS A 314 -24.81 -13.34 -28.53
CA LYS A 314 -23.89 -14.46 -28.67
C LYS A 314 -22.59 -13.97 -29.31
N GLU A 315 -21.49 -14.09 -28.59
CA GLU A 315 -20.16 -13.84 -29.13
C GLU A 315 -19.70 -15.03 -30.01
N VAL A 316 -19.09 -14.73 -31.17
CA VAL A 316 -18.64 -15.72 -32.16
C VAL A 316 -17.25 -15.34 -32.70
N ASP A 317 -16.27 -16.22 -32.51
CA ASP A 317 -14.89 -16.02 -32.95
C ASP A 317 -14.76 -15.89 -34.48
N ASP A 318 -15.44 -16.77 -35.23
CA ASP A 318 -15.47 -16.79 -36.70
C ASP A 318 -16.70 -16.03 -37.24
N TYR A 319 -16.86 -14.78 -36.80
CA TYR A 319 -18.02 -13.97 -37.20
C TYR A 319 -18.01 -13.65 -38.71
N HIS A 320 -19.16 -13.84 -39.35
CA HIS A 320 -19.42 -13.42 -40.72
C HIS A 320 -20.46 -12.31 -40.77
N SER A 321 -20.12 -11.22 -41.44
CA SER A 321 -20.93 -10.01 -41.39
C SER A 321 -22.26 -10.18 -42.10
N ASN A 322 -23.34 -10.01 -41.34
CA ASN A 322 -24.69 -9.92 -41.89
C ASN A 322 -25.13 -8.45 -42.11
N TRP A 323 -24.33 -7.47 -41.67
CA TRP A 323 -24.61 -6.04 -41.80
C TRP A 323 -24.58 -5.55 -43.23
N THR A 324 -25.54 -4.71 -43.61
CA THR A 324 -25.47 -3.91 -44.83
C THR A 324 -25.25 -2.43 -44.49
N LYS A 325 -24.75 -1.66 -45.46
CA LYS A 325 -24.57 -0.21 -45.28
C LYS A 325 -25.89 0.50 -44.93
N ASP A 326 -26.99 0.06 -45.53
CA ASP A 326 -28.34 0.59 -45.27
C ASP A 326 -28.82 0.28 -43.84
N ASP A 327 -28.55 -0.92 -43.31
CA ASP A 327 -28.86 -1.25 -41.91
C ASP A 327 -28.14 -0.31 -40.95
N TYR A 328 -26.85 -0.06 -41.20
CA TYR A 328 -26.02 0.83 -40.39
C TYR A 328 -26.45 2.30 -40.48
N GLU A 329 -26.75 2.80 -41.68
CA GLU A 329 -27.17 4.19 -41.89
C GLU A 329 -28.52 4.51 -41.23
N LYS A 330 -29.42 3.52 -41.11
CA LYS A 330 -30.72 3.67 -40.42
C LYS A 330 -30.61 3.80 -38.90
N LEU A 331 -29.48 3.42 -38.31
CA LEU A 331 -29.27 3.56 -36.87
C LEU A 331 -29.25 5.04 -36.47
N SER A 332 -30.06 5.37 -35.46
CA SER A 332 -30.12 6.70 -34.86
C SER A 332 -29.30 6.73 -33.59
N VAL A 333 -28.49 7.78 -33.41
CA VAL A 333 -27.63 7.96 -32.24
C VAL A 333 -28.30 8.96 -31.29
N GLY A 334 -28.51 8.55 -30.04
CA GLY A 334 -28.98 9.39 -28.95
C GLY A 334 -27.86 10.27 -28.40
N THR A 335 -28.20 11.13 -27.43
CA THR A 335 -27.19 11.90 -26.69
C THR A 335 -27.29 11.57 -25.22
N GLN A 336 -26.24 11.87 -24.45
CA GLN A 336 -26.28 11.67 -22.99
C GLN A 336 -27.45 12.43 -22.31
N ALA A 337 -27.91 13.54 -22.90
CA ALA A 337 -29.07 14.29 -22.42
C ALA A 337 -30.43 13.71 -22.87
N ASP A 338 -30.43 12.90 -23.93
CA ASP A 338 -31.64 12.37 -24.57
C ASP A 338 -31.35 11.03 -25.23
N LEU A 339 -31.19 10.00 -24.39
CA LEU A 339 -30.89 8.63 -24.81
C LEU A 339 -31.99 8.04 -25.71
N LEU A 340 -33.25 8.44 -25.50
CA LEU A 340 -34.42 7.88 -26.17
C LEU A 340 -34.47 8.13 -27.69
N LYS A 341 -33.64 9.04 -28.19
CA LYS A 341 -33.43 9.24 -29.64
C LYS A 341 -32.56 8.18 -30.29
N GLY A 342 -31.82 7.42 -29.50
CA GLY A 342 -30.99 6.32 -29.96
C GLY A 342 -31.82 5.13 -30.41
N THR A 343 -31.28 4.32 -31.33
CA THR A 343 -31.84 3.00 -31.65
C THR A 343 -31.70 2.09 -30.42
N ARG A 344 -32.75 1.30 -30.13
CA ARG A 344 -32.75 0.36 -29.00
C ARG A 344 -31.80 -0.79 -29.26
N LEU A 345 -31.08 -1.23 -28.24
CA LEU A 345 -30.23 -2.42 -28.31
C LEU A 345 -31.04 -3.66 -28.71
N SER A 346 -32.24 -3.83 -28.16
CA SER A 346 -33.14 -4.94 -28.51
C SER A 346 -33.42 -5.03 -30.02
N GLU A 347 -33.59 -3.90 -30.71
CA GLU A 347 -33.85 -3.85 -32.15
C GLU A 347 -32.62 -4.26 -32.97
N VAL A 348 -31.43 -3.88 -32.51
CA VAL A 348 -30.17 -4.29 -33.13
C VAL A 348 -29.94 -5.78 -32.94
N VAL A 349 -30.10 -6.28 -31.72
CA VAL A 349 -29.89 -7.70 -31.39
C VAL A 349 -30.91 -8.62 -32.07
N GLU A 350 -32.14 -8.16 -32.28
CA GLU A 350 -33.14 -8.92 -33.05
C GLU A 350 -32.69 -9.17 -34.50
N LYS A 351 -32.04 -8.19 -35.14
CA LYS A 351 -31.54 -8.30 -36.51
C LYS A 351 -30.12 -8.88 -36.61
N HIS A 352 -29.28 -8.59 -35.63
CA HIS A 352 -27.87 -8.93 -35.55
C HIS A 352 -27.57 -9.62 -34.20
N PRO A 353 -28.04 -10.89 -34.03
CA PRO A 353 -28.00 -11.59 -32.73
C PRO A 353 -26.62 -12.13 -32.35
N GLU A 354 -25.68 -12.15 -33.29
CA GLU A 354 -24.31 -12.61 -33.09
C GLU A 354 -23.35 -11.44 -33.31
N ALA A 355 -22.35 -11.30 -32.44
CA ALA A 355 -21.32 -10.28 -32.52
C ALA A 355 -19.94 -10.95 -32.46
N SER A 356 -18.91 -10.31 -33.01
CA SER A 356 -17.54 -10.82 -32.90
C SER A 356 -16.95 -10.55 -31.51
N PHE A 357 -17.43 -9.51 -30.82
CA PHE A 357 -17.00 -9.19 -29.46
C PHE A 357 -18.05 -8.35 -28.73
N THR A 358 -18.20 -8.62 -27.44
CA THR A 358 -19.09 -7.91 -26.53
C THR A 358 -18.32 -7.34 -25.34
N TYR A 359 -18.71 -6.14 -24.91
CA TYR A 359 -18.14 -5.50 -23.73
C TYR A 359 -19.24 -4.84 -22.92
N HIS A 360 -19.54 -5.39 -21.75
CA HIS A 360 -20.52 -4.82 -20.83
C HIS A 360 -19.81 -4.22 -19.63
N GLU A 361 -20.00 -2.93 -19.45
CA GLU A 361 -19.34 -2.14 -18.40
C GLU A 361 -20.38 -1.52 -17.47
N MET A 362 -20.03 -1.48 -16.19
CA MET A 362 -20.76 -0.76 -15.15
C MET A 362 -19.79 0.16 -14.40
N ARG A 363 -20.27 1.34 -14.02
CA ARG A 363 -19.52 2.28 -13.18
C ARG A 363 -20.41 2.90 -12.13
N GLN A 364 -19.91 3.04 -10.92
CA GLN A 364 -20.48 3.86 -9.86
C GLN A 364 -19.55 5.04 -9.58
N THR A 365 -20.06 6.26 -9.76
CA THR A 365 -19.32 7.50 -9.51
C THR A 365 -19.15 7.77 -8.02
N GLU A 366 -18.36 8.79 -7.67
CA GLU A 366 -18.23 9.29 -6.29
C GLU A 366 -19.57 9.73 -5.66
N GLN A 367 -20.54 10.13 -6.50
CA GLN A 367 -21.89 10.51 -6.06
C GLN A 367 -22.80 9.28 -5.87
N GLY A 368 -22.33 8.07 -6.20
CA GLY A 368 -23.11 6.84 -6.20
C GLY A 368 -24.01 6.68 -7.42
N ASP A 369 -23.83 7.49 -8.47
CA ASP A 369 -24.60 7.32 -9.70
C ASP A 369 -24.10 6.08 -10.45
N LEU A 370 -25.01 5.14 -10.68
CA LEU A 370 -24.75 3.93 -11.48
C LEU A 370 -25.00 4.22 -12.97
N THR A 371 -23.96 4.05 -13.78
CA THR A 371 -24.03 4.02 -15.24
C THR A 371 -23.69 2.63 -15.76
N GLN A 372 -24.38 2.20 -16.82
CA GLN A 372 -24.14 0.91 -17.48
C GLN A 372 -24.07 1.15 -18.98
N SER A 373 -23.13 0.51 -19.66
CA SER A 373 -22.98 0.59 -21.11
C SER A 373 -22.64 -0.77 -21.70
N VAL A 374 -23.10 -1.03 -22.91
CA VAL A 374 -22.78 -2.23 -23.68
C VAL A 374 -22.20 -1.80 -25.00
N SER A 375 -21.04 -2.34 -25.36
CA SER A 375 -20.44 -2.17 -26.68
C SER A 375 -20.45 -3.50 -27.44
N LEU A 376 -20.95 -3.45 -28.67
CA LEU A 376 -20.98 -4.58 -29.59
C LEU A 376 -20.04 -4.28 -30.77
N SER A 377 -19.14 -5.21 -31.06
CA SER A 377 -18.32 -5.17 -32.27
C SER A 377 -18.72 -6.30 -33.20
N TYR A 378 -18.88 -5.97 -34.47
CA TYR A 378 -19.17 -6.89 -35.56
C TYR A 378 -18.05 -6.76 -36.58
N ARG A 379 -17.04 -7.61 -36.51
CA ARG A 379 -15.87 -7.55 -37.38
C ARG A 379 -15.71 -8.82 -38.20
N ASP A 380 -15.77 -8.68 -39.51
CA ASP A 380 -15.49 -9.70 -40.52
C ASP A 380 -14.36 -9.19 -41.43
N TYR A 381 -13.22 -9.87 -41.44
CA TYR A 381 -12.06 -9.48 -42.25
C TYR A 381 -12.19 -9.83 -43.73
N ASN A 382 -13.18 -10.63 -44.11
CA ASN A 382 -13.44 -11.02 -45.49
C ASN A 382 -14.95 -11.09 -45.77
N PRO A 383 -15.65 -9.93 -45.68
CA PRO A 383 -17.09 -9.89 -45.81
C PRO A 383 -17.53 -10.23 -47.25
N GLU A 384 -18.72 -10.81 -47.37
CA GLU A 384 -19.35 -11.01 -48.68
C GLU A 384 -19.62 -9.65 -49.37
N ASN A 385 -19.69 -9.65 -50.70
CA ASN A 385 -19.93 -8.42 -51.45
C ASN A 385 -21.25 -7.74 -51.02
N GLY A 386 -21.16 -6.46 -50.66
CA GLY A 386 -22.30 -5.66 -50.17
C GLY A 386 -22.52 -5.74 -48.65
N LYS A 387 -21.66 -6.46 -47.92
CA LYS A 387 -21.61 -6.47 -46.46
C LYS A 387 -20.56 -5.49 -45.92
N VAL A 388 -20.78 -5.02 -44.70
CA VAL A 388 -19.86 -4.13 -43.98
C VAL A 388 -18.81 -4.97 -43.26
N ASP A 389 -17.54 -4.59 -43.31
CA ASP A 389 -16.44 -5.30 -42.67
C ASP A 389 -16.45 -5.11 -41.14
N THR A 390 -16.64 -3.89 -40.66
CA THR A 390 -16.62 -3.53 -39.25
C THR A 390 -17.80 -2.63 -38.91
N VAL A 391 -18.56 -3.00 -37.88
CA VAL A 391 -19.53 -2.13 -37.22
C VAL A 391 -19.24 -2.18 -35.72
N ARG A 392 -19.11 -1.01 -35.08
CA ARG A 392 -18.99 -0.89 -33.62
C ARG A 392 -20.08 0.02 -33.10
N LEU A 393 -20.81 -0.47 -32.10
CA LEU A 393 -21.95 0.20 -31.52
C LEU A 393 -21.78 0.26 -30.01
N THR A 394 -21.98 1.43 -29.41
CA THR A 394 -22.02 1.58 -27.96
C THR A 394 -23.39 2.08 -27.54
N PHE A 395 -23.95 1.43 -26.53
CA PHE A 395 -25.27 1.70 -26.00
C PHE A 395 -25.18 2.03 -24.52
N ASP A 396 -25.90 3.05 -24.08
CA ASP A 396 -26.03 3.42 -22.68
C ASP A 396 -27.39 3.01 -22.13
N TYR A 397 -27.40 2.54 -20.88
CA TYR A 397 -28.60 2.09 -20.20
C TYR A 397 -29.48 3.25 -19.73
N ASP A 398 -30.75 3.22 -20.10
CA ASP A 398 -31.77 4.10 -19.55
C ASP A 398 -32.63 3.36 -18.51
N LYS A 399 -32.50 3.77 -17.25
CA LYS A 399 -33.24 3.19 -16.13
C LYS A 399 -34.76 3.37 -16.17
N ARG A 400 -35.27 4.34 -16.94
CA ARG A 400 -36.73 4.65 -17.02
C ARG A 400 -37.43 3.65 -17.94
N GLU A 401 -36.76 3.30 -19.04
CA GLU A 401 -37.24 2.32 -20.01
C GLU A 401 -36.74 0.90 -19.73
N ASN A 402 -35.75 0.74 -18.83
CA ASN A 402 -35.07 -0.52 -18.55
C ASN A 402 -34.51 -1.15 -19.85
N GLU A 403 -33.86 -0.30 -20.66
CA GLU A 403 -33.39 -0.64 -22.01
C GLU A 403 -32.12 0.17 -22.34
N TYR A 404 -31.31 -0.33 -23.26
CA TYR A 404 -30.11 0.35 -23.75
C TYR A 404 -30.39 1.05 -25.08
N PHE A 405 -29.82 2.24 -25.25
CA PHE A 405 -29.99 3.07 -26.44
C PHE A 405 -28.64 3.44 -27.04
N LEU A 406 -28.55 3.41 -28.37
CA LEU A 406 -27.33 3.68 -29.12
C LEU A 406 -26.86 5.12 -28.88
N THR A 407 -25.64 5.30 -28.38
CA THR A 407 -25.03 6.60 -28.10
C THR A 407 -23.75 6.86 -28.88
N ASP A 408 -23.14 5.82 -29.44
CA ASP A 408 -22.03 5.96 -30.39
C ASP A 408 -22.08 4.86 -31.45
N LYS A 409 -21.66 5.17 -32.67
CA LYS A 409 -21.50 4.21 -33.75
C LYS A 409 -20.32 4.56 -34.65
N SER A 410 -19.61 3.54 -35.11
CA SER A 410 -18.59 3.65 -36.15
C SER A 410 -18.61 2.43 -37.07
N ASP A 411 -18.19 2.65 -38.31
CA ASP A 411 -17.96 1.62 -39.32
C ASP A 411 -16.66 1.93 -40.07
N GLU A 412 -16.00 0.89 -40.59
CA GLU A 412 -14.78 1.01 -41.43
C GLU A 412 -15.07 0.65 -42.90
#